data_AF-A0ABD4BCD0-F1
#
_entry.id   AF-A0ABD4BCD0-F1
#
_cell.length_a   1.000
_cell.length_b   1.000
_cell.length_c   1.000
_cell.angle_alpha   90.00
_cell.angle_beta   90.00
_cell.angle_gamma   90.00
#
_symmetry.space_group_name_H-M   'P 1'
#
loop_
_entity.id
_entity.type
_entity.pdbx_description
1 polymer ?
#
loop_
_entity_poly.entity_id
_entity_poly.type
_entity_poly.pdbx_seq_one_letter_code
_entity_poly.pdbx_strand_id
1 'polypeptide(L)'
;MPGPLFRSMRGTTTGTGATANGLYTIVAQWARVAGIEVERLGVHGLRATAATNALEHDADIEGADVARVREHQYHPPLRPARPAA
;
A
#
# COMPACT_ATOMS: atom_id res chain seq x y z
N MET A 1 -17.50 15.52 -16.69
CA MET A 1 -17.53 14.44 -15.68
C MET A 1 -16.12 14.24 -15.13
N PRO A 2 -15.93 14.09 -13.82
CA PRO A 2 -14.61 13.76 -13.25
C PRO A 2 -14.13 12.41 -13.80
N GLY A 3 -12.88 12.34 -14.25
CA GLY A 3 -12.24 11.10 -14.72
C GLY A 3 -11.14 10.65 -13.76
N PRO A 4 -10.57 9.44 -13.94
CA PRO A 4 -9.52 8.93 -13.08
C PRO A 4 -8.28 9.85 -13.10
N LEU A 5 -7.73 10.14 -11.92
CA LEU A 5 -6.55 11.02 -11.77
C LEU A 5 -5.31 10.41 -12.43
N PHE A 6 -5.09 9.11 -12.23
CA PHE A 6 -4.01 8.36 -12.87
C PHE A 6 -4.57 7.51 -14.00
N ARG A 7 -3.96 7.63 -15.18
CA ARG A 7 -4.39 6.94 -16.40
C ARG A 7 -3.24 6.14 -17.01
N SER A 8 -3.58 5.02 -17.63
CA SER A 8 -2.62 4.30 -18.46
C SER A 8 -2.29 5.12 -19.70
N MET A 9 -0.99 5.22 -20.02
CA MET A 9 -0.51 5.97 -21.18
C MET A 9 -0.17 5.08 -22.40
N ARG A 10 -0.16 3.76 -22.23
CA ARG A 10 0.29 2.80 -23.25
C ARG A 10 -0.50 1.49 -23.19
N GLY A 11 -0.55 0.77 -24.32
CA GLY A 11 -1.17 -0.54 -24.43
C GLY A 11 -2.69 -0.51 -24.61
N THR A 12 -3.34 -1.66 -24.42
CA THR A 12 -4.78 -1.86 -24.66
C THR A 12 -5.69 -1.15 -23.67
N THR A 13 -5.13 -0.60 -22.58
CA THR A 13 -5.85 0.14 -21.53
C THR A 13 -5.61 1.64 -21.58
N THR A 14 -5.05 2.17 -22.67
CA THR A 14 -4.72 3.60 -22.80
C THR A 14 -5.93 4.49 -22.50
N GLY A 15 -5.75 5.52 -21.67
CA GLY A 15 -6.79 6.45 -21.26
C GLY A 15 -7.71 5.96 -20.13
N THR A 16 -7.69 4.66 -19.80
CA THR A 16 -8.41 4.13 -18.64
C THR A 16 -7.67 4.41 -17.34
N GLY A 17 -8.34 4.24 -16.20
CA GLY A 17 -7.72 4.32 -14.89
C GLY A 17 -6.55 3.33 -14.72
N ALA A 18 -5.55 3.71 -13.93
CA ALA A 18 -4.43 2.83 -13.60
C ALA A 18 -4.90 1.58 -12.84
N THR A 19 -4.27 0.43 -13.12
CA THR A 19 -4.59 -0.83 -12.45
C THR A 19 -3.76 -0.98 -11.17
N ALA A 20 -4.26 -1.78 -10.21
CA ALA A 20 -3.52 -2.10 -9.00
C ALA A 20 -2.15 -2.75 -9.31
N ASN A 21 -2.12 -3.65 -10.30
CA ASN A 21 -0.87 -4.27 -10.76
C ASN A 21 0.10 -3.23 -11.37
N GLY A 22 -0.41 -2.26 -12.12
CA GLY A 22 0.40 -1.17 -12.67
C GLY A 22 1.05 -0.33 -11.56
N LEU A 23 0.29 0.01 -10.53
CA LEU A 23 0.80 0.73 -9.35
C LEU A 23 1.85 -0.10 -8.59
N TYR A 24 1.59 -1.40 -8.39
CA TYR A 24 2.56 -2.31 -7.77
C TYR A 24 3.88 -2.35 -8.54
N THR A 25 3.81 -2.47 -9.88
CA THR A 25 5.00 -2.56 -10.73
C THR A 25 5.83 -1.28 -10.69
N ILE A 26 5.18 -0.11 -10.70
CA ILE A 26 5.85 1.19 -10.54
C ILE A 26 6.59 1.27 -9.21
N VAL A 27 5.93 0.90 -8.10
CA VAL A 27 6.53 0.90 -6.76
C VAL A 27 7.72 -0.06 -6.69
N ALA A 28 7.57 -1.28 -7.19
CA ALA A 28 8.64 -2.28 -7.20
C ALA A 28 9.87 -1.80 -7.99
N GLN A 29 9.64 -1.16 -9.15
CA GLN A 29 10.73 -0.59 -9.95
C GLN A 29 11.52 0.46 -9.17
N TRP A 30 10.83 1.41 -8.53
CA TRP A 30 11.51 2.49 -7.81
C TRP A 30 12.16 2.02 -6.50
N ALA A 31 11.59 1.05 -5.80
CA ALA A 31 12.24 0.42 -4.65
C ALA A 31 13.58 -0.20 -5.04
N ARG A 32 13.63 -0.92 -6.17
CA ARG A 32 14.88 -1.49 -6.71
C ARG A 32 15.90 -0.41 -7.06
N VAL A 33 15.47 0.67 -7.72
CA VAL A 33 16.37 1.80 -8.07
C VAL A 33 16.94 2.46 -6.81
N ALA A 34 16.15 2.55 -5.75
CA ALA A 34 16.58 3.08 -4.46
C ALA A 34 17.44 2.10 -3.62
N GLY A 35 17.69 0.87 -4.10
CA GLY A 35 18.43 -0.15 -3.36
C GLY A 35 17.67 -0.75 -2.18
N ILE A 36 16.33 -0.64 -2.16
CA ILE A 36 15.49 -1.16 -1.09
C ILE A 36 15.17 -2.63 -1.40
N GLU A 37 15.86 -3.53 -0.73
CA GLU A 37 15.67 -4.98 -0.87
C GLU A 37 14.83 -5.51 0.28
N VAL A 38 13.50 -5.46 0.13
CA VAL A 38 12.54 -6.01 1.10
C VAL A 38 11.62 -6.97 0.36
N GLU A 39 11.57 -8.22 0.83
CA GLU A 39 10.72 -9.25 0.25
C GLU A 39 9.24 -8.81 0.29
N ARG A 40 8.57 -8.82 -0.87
CA ARG A 40 7.17 -8.39 -1.04
C ARG A 40 6.88 -6.92 -0.69
N LEU A 41 7.86 -6.02 -0.76
CA LEU A 41 7.59 -4.58 -0.63
C LEU A 41 6.70 -4.08 -1.79
N GLY A 42 5.51 -3.60 -1.43
CA GLY A 42 4.55 -2.99 -2.34
C GLY A 42 3.86 -1.78 -1.70
N VAL A 43 2.78 -1.29 -2.33
CA VAL A 43 2.04 -0.08 -1.89
C VAL A 43 1.60 -0.12 -0.43
N HIS A 44 1.30 -1.30 0.11
CA HIS A 44 0.91 -1.45 1.52
C HIS A 44 2.08 -1.28 2.49
N GLY A 45 3.26 -1.80 2.13
CA GLY A 45 4.48 -1.62 2.93
C GLY A 45 4.95 -0.16 2.95
N LEU A 46 4.82 0.55 1.83
CA LEU A 46 5.06 2.00 1.79
C LEU A 46 4.08 2.77 2.69
N ARG A 47 2.79 2.41 2.67
CA ARG A 47 1.81 3.03 3.58
C ARG A 47 2.13 2.74 5.05
N ALA A 48 2.51 1.51 5.38
CA ALA A 48 2.95 1.14 6.72
C ALA A 48 4.18 1.94 7.16
N THR A 49 5.14 2.15 6.25
CA THR A 49 6.35 2.95 6.48
C THR A 49 6.00 4.43 6.69
N ALA A 50 5.16 5.01 5.84
CA ALA A 50 4.73 6.39 5.99
C ALA A 50 3.97 6.62 7.31
N ALA A 51 3.12 5.66 7.69
CA ALA A 51 2.37 5.70 8.94
C ALA A 51 3.29 5.62 10.17
N THR A 52 4.26 4.71 10.16
CA THR A 52 5.24 4.58 11.26
C THR A 52 6.17 5.77 11.33
N ASN A 53 6.69 6.24 10.20
CA ASN A 53 7.47 7.49 10.11
C ASN A 53 6.72 8.69 10.71
N ALA A 54 5.42 8.81 10.44
CA ALA A 54 4.63 9.89 11.01
C ALA A 54 4.41 9.78 12.53
N LEU A 55 4.29 8.54 13.05
CA LEU A 55 4.22 8.29 14.49
C LEU A 55 5.57 8.51 15.20
N GLU A 56 6.69 8.20 14.54
CA GLU A 56 8.04 8.34 15.08
C GLU A 56 8.51 9.80 15.14
N HIS A 57 7.97 10.65 14.27
CA HIS A 57 8.37 12.05 14.12
C HIS A 57 7.34 13.06 14.64
N ASP A 58 6.44 12.64 15.53
CA ASP A 58 5.40 13.48 16.16
C ASP A 58 4.68 14.39 15.15
N ALA A 59 4.44 13.88 13.94
CA ALA A 59 3.57 14.59 13.01
C ALA A 59 2.21 14.75 13.69
N ASP A 60 1.61 15.93 13.57
CA ASP A 60 0.37 16.28 14.25
C ASP A 60 -0.80 15.48 13.64
N ILE A 61 -0.93 14.22 14.07
CA ILE A 61 -1.93 13.27 13.65
C ILE A 61 -2.98 13.22 14.76
N GLU A 62 -4.15 13.82 14.51
CA GLU A 62 -5.26 13.78 15.45
C GLU A 62 -5.57 12.32 15.86
N GLY A 63 -5.93 12.07 17.12
CA GLY A 63 -6.04 10.71 17.69
C GLY A 63 -6.97 9.73 16.93
N ALA A 64 -7.92 10.25 16.14
CA ALA A 64 -8.76 9.45 15.24
C ALA A 64 -7.96 8.83 14.07
N ASP A 65 -6.92 9.51 13.58
CA ASP A 65 -6.07 9.04 12.49
C ASP A 65 -5.02 8.03 12.98
N VAL A 66 -4.55 8.14 14.23
CA VAL A 66 -3.71 7.12 14.89
C VAL A 66 -4.45 5.79 15.01
N ALA A 67 -5.74 5.81 15.38
CA ALA A 67 -6.57 4.61 15.46
C ALA A 67 -6.79 3.98 14.06
N ARG A 68 -6.98 4.80 13.02
CA ARG A 68 -7.16 4.33 11.63
C ARG A 68 -5.91 3.74 11.02
N VAL A 69 -4.73 4.27 11.34
CA VAL A 69 -3.45 3.66 10.97
C VAL A 69 -3.35 2.25 11.57
N ARG A 70 -3.63 2.11 12.87
CA ARG A 70 -3.56 0.83 13.59
C ARG A 70 -4.55 -0.20 13.04
N GLU A 71 -5.77 0.22 12.72
CA GLU A 71 -6.80 -0.68 12.19
C GLU A 71 -6.52 -1.11 10.74
N HIS A 72 -6.01 -0.22 9.89
CA HIS A 72 -5.68 -0.60 8.52
C HIS A 72 -4.43 -1.50 8.41
N GLN A 73 -3.59 -1.51 9.45
CA GLN A 73 -2.39 -2.33 9.54
C GLN A 73 -2.65 -3.66 10.30
N TYR A 74 -3.84 -3.83 10.87
CA TYR A 74 -4.24 -5.05 11.57
C TYR A 74 -4.55 -6.16 10.56
N HIS A 75 -3.78 -7.26 10.62
CA HIS A 75 -4.14 -8.51 9.97
C HIS A 75 -4.59 -9.50 11.05
N PRO A 76 -5.86 -9.97 11.04
CA PRO A 76 -6.31 -10.94 12.02
C PRO A 76 -5.49 -12.22 11.90
N PRO A 77 -5.22 -12.92 13.03
CA PRO A 77 -4.53 -14.20 12.98
C PRO A 77 -5.31 -15.17 12.09
N LEU A 78 -4.60 -15.91 11.22
CA LEU A 78 -5.20 -16.96 10.42
C LEU A 78 -5.91 -17.95 11.35
N ARG A 79 -7.22 -18.14 11.12
CA ARG A 79 -8.04 -19.05 11.92
C ARG A 79 -7.38 -20.44 11.86
N PRO A 80 -7.12 -21.10 13.00
CA PRO A 80 -6.54 -22.44 12.97
C PRO A 80 -7.48 -23.36 12.18
N ALA A 81 -6.88 -24.22 11.34
CA ALA A 81 -7.62 -25.22 10.60
C ALA A 81 -8.44 -26.06 11.59
N ARG A 82 -9.75 -26.17 11.31
CA ARG A 82 -10.65 -26.98 12.13
C ARG A 82 -10.10 -28.41 12.18
N PRO A 83 -9.89 -29.02 13.35
CA PRO A 83 -9.41 -30.40 13.42
C PRO A 83 -10.40 -31.31 12.68
N ALA A 84 -9.85 -32.21 11.85
CA ALA A 84 -10.62 -33.27 11.24
C ALA A 84 -11.11 -34.20 12.35
N ALA A 85 -12.43 -34.40 12.42
CA ALA A 85 -13.06 -35.41 13.26
C ALA A 85 -12.93 -36.79 12.62
#